data_AF-A0A0J7MLI5-F1
#
_entry.id   AF-A0A0J7MLI5-F1
#
_cell.length_a   1.000
_cell.length_b   1.000
_cell.length_c   1.000
_cell.angle_alpha   90.00
_cell.angle_beta   90.00
_cell.angle_gamma   90.00
#
_symmetry.space_group_name_H-M   'P 1'
#
loop_
_entity.id
_entity.type
_entity.pdbx_description
1 polymer ?
#
loop_
_entity_poly.entity_id
_entity_poly.type
_entity_poly.pdbx_seq_one_letter_code
_entity_poly.pdbx_strand_id
1 'polypeptide(L)'
;PLSMHRPPPPEPEPEPALPFDFHRFLEQLRNKKADPVARYLKSFLSEFGKRQWMVHEQVKIISDFLAFIANKMVQCEVWRDVSDAEFDNAQEGMEKLVMNRLYTQTFSPAISPPKPIPGAKPKRRGGDVPMGPGRRGQHQEDVERDDVLTQKINIYGWVKEEHLDIAPVGESGRRFLRLAQQGWFHWLGSNG
;
A
#
# COMPACT_ATOMS: atom_id res chain seq x y z
N PRO A 1 -23.69 -26.69 53.05
CA PRO A 1 -23.42 -25.39 52.39
C PRO A 1 -22.53 -25.58 51.15
N LEU A 2 -23.16 -25.70 49.97
CA LEU A 2 -22.46 -25.82 48.69
C LEU A 2 -22.36 -24.42 48.07
N SER A 3 -21.12 -23.96 47.89
CA SER A 3 -20.78 -22.70 47.21
C SER A 3 -21.31 -22.72 45.77
N MET A 4 -22.24 -21.84 45.45
CA MET A 4 -22.69 -21.61 44.08
C MET A 4 -21.64 -20.79 43.34
N HIS A 5 -20.79 -21.45 42.55
CA HIS A 5 -19.95 -20.76 41.57
C HIS A 5 -20.83 -20.21 40.45
N ARG A 6 -20.94 -18.88 40.40
CA ARG A 6 -21.53 -18.15 39.28
C ARG A 6 -20.57 -18.26 38.08
N PRO A 7 -21.01 -18.71 36.90
CA PRO A 7 -20.17 -18.67 35.71
C PRO A 7 -19.81 -17.23 35.36
N PRO A 8 -18.60 -16.98 34.81
CA PRO A 8 -18.20 -15.66 34.35
C PRO A 8 -19.19 -15.14 33.29
N PRO A 9 -19.40 -13.81 33.19
CA PRO A 9 -20.24 -13.23 32.14
C PRO A 9 -19.72 -13.67 30.76
N PRO A 10 -20.59 -13.92 29.77
CA PRO A 10 -20.14 -14.12 28.40
C PRO A 10 -19.33 -12.90 27.97
N GLU A 11 -18.15 -13.14 27.39
CA GLU A 11 -17.37 -12.09 26.75
C GLU A 11 -18.24 -11.39 25.70
N PRO A 12 -18.18 -10.04 25.59
CA PRO A 12 -18.95 -9.32 24.58
C PRO A 12 -18.62 -9.90 23.20
N GLU A 13 -19.64 -10.26 22.43
CA GLU A 13 -19.46 -10.73 21.06
C GLU A 13 -18.63 -9.70 20.27
N PRO A 14 -17.62 -10.12 19.49
CA PRO A 14 -16.81 -9.20 18.70
C PRO A 14 -17.73 -8.42 17.76
N GLU A 15 -17.63 -7.09 17.79
CA GLU A 15 -18.43 -6.25 16.90
C GLU A 15 -18.24 -6.70 15.44
N PRO A 16 -19.31 -6.82 14.65
CA PRO A 16 -19.21 -7.27 13.27
C PRO A 16 -18.32 -6.30 12.47
N ALA A 17 -17.34 -6.84 11.76
CA ALA A 17 -16.44 -6.05 10.92
C ALA A 17 -17.25 -5.24 9.90
N LEU A 18 -17.14 -3.91 9.98
CA LEU A 18 -17.77 -2.99 9.04
C LEU A 18 -17.02 -3.03 7.70
N PRO A 19 -17.72 -3.08 6.56
CA PRO A 19 -17.08 -3.05 5.25
C PRO A 19 -16.36 -1.71 5.04
N PHE A 20 -15.17 -1.77 4.43
CA PHE A 20 -14.37 -0.59 4.15
C PHE A 20 -15.06 0.36 3.16
N ASP A 21 -15.29 1.60 3.60
CA ASP A 21 -15.90 2.67 2.81
C ASP A 21 -15.00 3.90 2.73
N PHE A 22 -14.25 3.99 1.63
CA PHE A 22 -13.36 5.11 1.38
C PHE A 22 -14.09 6.44 1.15
N HIS A 23 -15.31 6.42 0.61
CA HIS A 23 -16.08 7.65 0.36
C HIS A 23 -16.48 8.31 1.67
N ARG A 24 -16.94 7.50 2.63
CA ARG A 24 -17.23 7.96 4.00
C ARG A 24 -16.02 8.62 4.65
N PHE A 25 -14.85 8.01 4.53
CA PHE A 25 -13.60 8.62 5.04
C PHE A 25 -13.31 9.99 4.39
N LEU A 26 -13.47 10.11 3.06
CA LEU A 26 -13.25 11.38 2.37
C LEU A 26 -14.23 12.48 2.82
N GLU A 27 -15.49 12.12 3.12
CA GLU A 27 -16.48 13.03 3.67
C GLU A 27 -16.11 13.49 5.08
N GLN A 28 -15.70 12.57 5.95
CA GLN A 28 -15.18 12.87 7.29
C GLN A 28 -13.98 13.81 7.23
N LEU A 29 -13.00 13.54 6.36
CA LEU A 29 -11.80 14.36 6.20
C LEU A 29 -12.09 15.77 5.66
N ARG A 30 -13.16 15.93 4.84
CA ARG A 30 -13.61 17.23 4.33
C ARG A 30 -14.37 18.07 5.37
N ASN A 31 -14.75 17.48 6.50
CA ASN A 31 -15.43 18.20 7.58
C ASN A 31 -14.49 19.27 8.16
N LYS A 32 -15.01 20.48 8.41
CA LYS A 32 -14.25 21.59 9.03
C LYS A 32 -13.60 21.20 10.36
N LYS A 33 -14.22 20.28 11.11
CA LYS A 33 -13.70 19.77 12.39
C LYS A 33 -12.47 18.86 12.23
N ALA A 34 -12.21 18.34 11.02
CA ALA A 34 -11.01 17.57 10.67
C ALA A 34 -9.91 18.43 10.04
N ASP A 35 -10.10 19.76 9.93
CA ASP A 35 -9.15 20.69 9.31
C ASP A 35 -7.70 20.57 9.84
N PRO A 36 -7.43 20.36 11.14
CA PRO A 36 -6.08 20.11 11.63
C PRO A 36 -5.41 18.89 10.98
N VAL A 37 -6.13 17.78 10.84
CA VAL A 37 -5.65 16.53 10.21
C VAL A 37 -5.36 16.78 8.73
N ALA A 38 -6.28 17.44 8.02
CA ALA A 38 -6.09 17.79 6.61
C ALA A 38 -4.85 18.69 6.39
N ARG A 39 -4.58 19.63 7.31
CA ARG A 39 -3.37 20.47 7.26
C ARG A 39 -2.09 19.66 7.47
N TYR A 40 -2.05 18.76 8.45
CA TYR A 40 -0.89 17.88 8.66
C TYR A 40 -0.63 16.99 7.44
N LEU A 41 -1.68 16.39 6.86
CA LEU A 41 -1.56 15.59 5.64
C LEU A 41 -0.98 16.40 4.48
N LYS A 42 -1.51 17.60 4.23
CA LYS A 42 -1.02 18.47 3.15
C LYS A 42 0.44 18.86 3.36
N SER A 43 0.82 19.18 4.60
CA SER A 43 2.20 19.51 4.96
C SER A 43 3.12 18.32 4.76
N PHE A 44 2.72 17.13 5.21
CA PHE A 44 3.47 15.90 5.04
C PHE A 44 3.73 15.58 3.57
N LEU A 45 2.69 15.56 2.74
CA LEU A 45 2.83 15.28 1.29
C LEU A 45 3.74 16.29 0.60
N SER A 46 3.63 17.57 0.97
CA SER A 46 4.46 18.65 0.44
C SER A 46 5.93 18.47 0.82
N GLU A 47 6.24 18.21 2.10
CA GLU A 47 7.62 18.00 2.56
C GLU A 47 8.23 16.71 2.01
N PHE A 48 7.44 15.63 1.98
CA PHE A 48 7.87 14.33 1.48
C PHE A 48 8.35 14.45 0.02
N GLY A 49 7.58 15.15 -0.82
CA GLY A 49 7.87 15.32 -2.24
C GLY A 49 9.08 16.21 -2.58
N LYS A 50 9.70 16.89 -1.59
CA LYS A 50 10.88 17.74 -1.84
C LYS A 50 12.17 16.96 -2.07
N ARG A 51 12.21 15.70 -1.66
CA ARG A 51 13.43 14.87 -1.70
C ARG A 51 13.11 13.49 -2.23
N GLN A 52 14.09 12.89 -2.92
CA GLN A 52 14.05 11.49 -3.29
C GLN A 52 14.65 10.64 -2.16
N TRP A 53 13.77 10.12 -1.31
CA TRP A 53 14.11 9.22 -0.21
C TRP A 53 14.49 7.83 -0.71
N MET A 54 15.37 7.15 0.00
CA MET A 54 15.62 5.72 -0.18
C MET A 54 14.42 4.92 0.34
N VAL A 55 14.19 3.71 -0.19
CA VAL A 55 13.03 2.87 0.17
C VAL A 55 12.86 2.70 1.68
N HIS A 56 13.93 2.34 2.40
CA HIS A 56 13.87 2.18 3.86
C HIS A 56 13.50 3.48 4.60
N GLU A 57 13.92 4.63 4.08
CA GLU A 57 13.52 5.94 4.61
C GLU A 57 12.05 6.22 4.30
N GLN A 58 11.57 5.91 3.08
CA GLN A 58 10.17 6.05 2.71
C GLN A 58 9.28 5.23 3.65
N VAL A 59 9.60 3.96 3.86
CA VAL A 59 8.87 3.07 4.77
C VAL A 59 8.81 3.68 6.18
N LYS A 60 9.96 4.10 6.70
CA LYS A 60 10.04 4.70 8.04
C LYS A 60 9.22 5.99 8.13
N ILE A 61 9.42 6.93 7.21
CA ILE A 61 8.78 8.25 7.23
C ILE A 61 7.26 8.14 7.09
N ILE A 62 6.79 7.26 6.19
CA ILE A 62 5.35 7.03 5.98
C ILE A 62 4.76 6.34 7.21
N SER A 63 5.39 5.28 7.73
CA SER A 63 4.93 4.59 8.94
C SER A 63 4.85 5.52 10.15
N ASP A 64 5.89 6.33 10.38
CA ASP A 64 5.92 7.31 11.47
C ASP A 64 4.81 8.35 11.31
N PHE A 65 4.55 8.81 10.08
CA PHE A 65 3.47 9.74 9.80
C PHE A 65 2.09 9.12 10.04
N LEU A 66 1.84 7.88 9.61
CA LEU A 66 0.57 7.19 9.83
C LEU A 66 0.30 6.99 11.32
N ALA A 67 1.31 6.59 12.10
CA ALA A 67 1.21 6.51 13.55
C ALA A 67 0.93 7.89 14.18
N PHE A 68 1.63 8.93 13.73
CA PHE A 68 1.42 10.29 14.21
C PHE A 68 0.00 10.81 13.92
N ILE A 69 -0.47 10.66 12.67
CA ILE A 69 -1.75 11.23 12.25
C ILE A 69 -2.92 10.46 12.86
N ALA A 70 -2.81 9.15 13.07
CA ALA A 70 -3.79 8.36 13.81
C ALA A 70 -4.03 8.93 15.21
N ASN A 71 -2.96 9.23 15.95
CA ASN A 71 -3.06 9.88 17.26
C ASN A 71 -3.73 11.27 17.20
N LYS A 72 -3.58 11.99 16.09
CA LYS A 72 -4.27 13.28 15.86
C LYS A 72 -5.73 13.09 15.47
N MET A 73 -6.07 12.04 14.73
CA MET A 73 -7.45 11.73 14.35
C MET A 73 -8.31 11.42 15.57
N VAL A 74 -7.80 10.66 16.56
CA VAL A 74 -8.49 10.39 17.83
C VAL A 74 -8.88 11.69 18.57
N GLN A 75 -8.07 12.74 18.44
CA GLN A 75 -8.31 14.03 19.11
C GLN A 75 -9.35 14.90 18.37
N CYS A 76 -9.65 14.59 17.12
CA CYS A 76 -10.58 15.36 16.30
C CYS A 76 -12.03 14.94 16.58
N GLU A 77 -12.91 15.94 16.69
CA GLU A 77 -14.34 15.72 17.00
C GLU A 77 -15.06 14.82 16.01
N VAL A 78 -14.59 14.73 14.77
CA VAL A 78 -15.20 13.89 13.72
C VAL A 78 -15.12 12.41 14.06
N TRP A 79 -14.07 11.99 14.76
CA TRP A 79 -13.80 10.59 15.10
C TRP A 79 -13.84 10.31 16.61
N ARG A 80 -14.31 11.27 17.41
CA ARG A 80 -14.33 11.13 18.88
C ARG A 80 -15.34 10.09 19.35
N ASP A 81 -16.49 10.03 18.69
CA ASP A 81 -17.66 9.27 19.13
C ASP A 81 -18.03 8.12 18.17
N VAL A 82 -17.14 7.78 17.24
CA VAL A 82 -17.32 6.64 16.32
C VAL A 82 -16.87 5.35 17.00
N SER A 83 -17.38 4.18 16.56
CA SER A 83 -16.91 2.89 17.09
C SER A 83 -15.46 2.60 16.68
N ASP A 84 -14.80 1.69 17.40
CA ASP A 84 -13.43 1.26 17.08
C ASP A 84 -13.32 0.74 15.64
N ALA A 85 -14.30 -0.06 15.18
CA ALA A 85 -14.35 -0.56 13.81
C ALA A 85 -14.53 0.55 12.74
N GLU A 86 -15.22 1.65 13.08
CA GLU A 86 -15.31 2.80 12.19
C GLU A 86 -14.04 3.64 12.19
N PHE A 87 -13.37 3.73 13.35
CA PHE A 87 -12.08 4.39 13.46
C PHE A 87 -10.99 3.65 12.68
N ASP A 88 -10.93 2.32 12.78
CA ASP A 88 -10.01 1.47 12.01
C ASP A 88 -10.21 1.67 10.49
N ASN A 89 -11.47 1.70 10.04
CA ASN A 89 -11.81 2.02 8.64
C ASN A 89 -11.32 3.42 8.23
N ALA A 90 -11.40 4.41 9.12
CA ALA A 90 -10.88 5.75 8.84
C ALA A 90 -9.35 5.77 8.79
N GLN A 91 -8.66 4.96 9.61
CA GLN A 91 -7.20 4.81 9.55
C GLN A 91 -6.77 4.14 8.24
N GLU A 92 -7.45 3.08 7.81
CA GLU A 92 -7.23 2.46 6.50
C GLU A 92 -7.48 3.45 5.36
N GLY A 93 -8.53 4.29 5.50
CA GLY A 93 -8.79 5.39 4.57
C GLY A 93 -7.65 6.40 4.49
N MET A 94 -7.07 6.77 5.64
CA MET A 94 -5.90 7.65 5.69
C MET A 94 -4.68 7.02 5.00
N GLU A 95 -4.38 5.76 5.29
CA GLU A 95 -3.30 5.03 4.65
C GLU A 95 -3.50 4.95 3.14
N LYS A 96 -4.69 4.54 2.69
CA LYS A 96 -5.04 4.49 1.27
C LYS A 96 -4.86 5.84 0.58
N LEU A 97 -5.29 6.92 1.21
CA LEU A 97 -5.11 8.27 0.66
C LEU A 97 -3.63 8.65 0.55
N VAL A 98 -2.83 8.38 1.58
CA VAL A 98 -1.38 8.66 1.58
C VAL A 98 -0.68 7.84 0.50
N MET A 99 -0.91 6.53 0.46
CA MET A 99 -0.26 5.63 -0.50
C MET A 99 -0.63 5.97 -1.94
N ASN A 100 -1.90 6.29 -2.22
CA ASN A 100 -2.33 6.74 -3.54
C ASN A 100 -1.64 8.05 -3.96
N ARG A 101 -1.46 9.00 -3.03
CA ARG A 101 -0.79 10.28 -3.31
C ARG A 101 0.72 10.13 -3.52
N LEU A 102 1.33 9.12 -2.90
CA LEU A 102 2.76 8.85 -2.99
C LEU A 102 3.12 7.74 -3.98
N TYR A 103 2.15 7.20 -4.72
CA TYR A 103 2.31 6.06 -5.62
C TYR A 103 3.48 6.25 -6.60
N THR A 104 3.55 7.39 -7.28
CA THR A 104 4.61 7.70 -8.27
C THR A 104 6.01 7.86 -7.67
N GLN A 105 6.12 7.86 -6.34
CA GLN A 105 7.38 8.00 -5.60
C GLN A 105 7.77 6.73 -4.82
N THR A 106 6.82 5.82 -4.59
CA THR A 106 6.99 4.66 -3.71
C THR A 106 6.79 3.33 -4.43
N PHE A 107 6.03 3.31 -5.53
CA PHE A 107 5.87 2.12 -6.35
C PHE A 107 7.00 2.04 -7.38
N SER A 108 7.88 1.04 -7.20
CA SER A 108 9.10 0.89 -7.98
C SER A 108 8.87 1.07 -9.48
N PRO A 109 7.91 0.41 -10.15
CA PRO A 109 7.62 0.60 -11.58
C PRO A 109 7.19 2.02 -12.00
N ALA A 110 6.42 2.73 -11.18
CA ALA A 110 5.93 4.08 -11.51
C ALA A 110 7.00 5.19 -11.36
N ILE A 111 8.12 4.91 -10.69
CA ILE A 111 9.23 5.84 -10.57
C ILE A 111 10.01 5.87 -11.88
N SER A 112 10.18 7.05 -12.48
CA SER A 112 10.91 7.17 -13.75
C SER A 112 12.35 6.63 -13.65
N PRO A 113 12.85 5.90 -14.65
CA PRO A 113 14.25 5.48 -14.67
C PRO A 113 15.16 6.71 -14.68
N PRO A 114 16.35 6.61 -14.08
CA PRO A 114 17.28 7.72 -14.04
C PRO A 114 17.72 8.05 -15.47
N LYS A 115 17.79 9.33 -15.83
CA LYS A 115 18.19 9.79 -17.18
C LYS A 115 19.59 10.41 -17.14
N PRO A 116 20.44 10.23 -18.15
CA PRO A 116 21.75 10.90 -18.19
C PRO A 116 21.60 12.42 -18.06
N ILE A 117 22.42 13.07 -17.25
CA ILE A 117 22.39 14.53 -17.10
C ILE A 117 22.91 15.16 -18.41
N PRO A 118 22.13 16.02 -19.08
CA PRO A 118 22.57 16.66 -20.32
C PRO A 118 23.87 17.42 -20.11
N GLY A 119 24.89 17.12 -20.93
CA GLY A 119 26.20 17.77 -20.87
C GLY A 119 27.14 17.30 -19.76
N ALA A 120 26.72 16.36 -18.90
CA ALA A 120 27.62 15.78 -17.90
C ALA A 120 28.66 14.86 -18.57
N LYS A 121 29.94 15.06 -18.21
CA LYS A 121 31.02 14.19 -18.66
C LYS A 121 31.39 13.16 -17.58
N PRO A 122 31.84 11.96 -17.96
CA PRO A 122 32.43 11.02 -17.03
C PRO A 122 33.50 11.68 -16.16
N LYS A 123 33.44 11.43 -14.85
CA LYS A 123 34.42 11.99 -13.90
C LYS A 123 35.83 11.42 -14.11
N ARG A 124 35.94 10.29 -14.83
CA ARG A 124 37.19 9.61 -15.20
C ARG A 124 37.08 9.11 -16.65
N ARG A 125 38.23 8.99 -17.34
CA ARG A 125 38.30 8.45 -18.70
C ARG A 125 37.80 7.00 -18.69
N GLY A 126 36.68 6.73 -19.36
CA GLY A 126 36.01 5.43 -19.36
C GLY A 126 35.03 5.17 -18.20
N GLY A 127 34.71 6.18 -17.37
CA GLY A 127 33.68 6.06 -16.34
C GLY A 127 32.26 6.29 -16.87
N ASP A 128 31.25 5.94 -16.07
CA ASP A 128 29.84 6.15 -16.41
C ASP A 128 29.46 7.64 -16.40
N VAL A 129 28.48 7.98 -17.24
CA VAL A 129 27.88 9.31 -17.27
C VAL A 129 27.04 9.50 -16.00
N PRO A 130 27.20 10.62 -15.27
CA PRO A 130 26.33 10.93 -14.14
C PRO A 130 24.85 10.90 -14.54
N MET A 131 24.07 10.11 -13.83
CA MET A 131 22.63 9.99 -14.02
C MET A 131 21.89 11.01 -13.15
N GLY A 132 20.82 11.56 -13.70
CA GLY A 132 19.91 12.50 -13.03
C GLY A 132 18.98 11.81 -12.04
N PRO A 133 18.07 12.58 -11.41
CA PRO A 133 17.12 12.04 -10.45
C PRO A 133 16.23 10.97 -11.09
N GLY A 134 15.84 9.98 -10.30
CA GLY A 134 15.03 8.85 -10.76
C GLY A 134 15.19 7.61 -9.89
N ARG A 135 14.68 6.50 -10.41
CA ARG A 135 14.75 5.17 -9.80
C ARG A 135 16.20 4.82 -9.49
N ARG A 136 16.47 4.34 -8.28
CA ARG A 136 17.82 3.98 -7.82
C ARG A 136 17.75 3.04 -6.63
N GLY A 137 18.87 2.35 -6.36
CA GLY A 137 18.97 1.41 -5.25
C GLY A 137 17.88 0.33 -5.32
N GLN A 138 17.23 0.05 -4.20
CA GLN A 138 16.22 -1.00 -4.09
C GLN A 138 15.09 -0.87 -5.11
N HIS A 139 14.64 0.33 -5.49
CA HIS A 139 13.62 0.47 -6.53
C HIS A 139 14.09 -0.02 -7.91
N GLN A 140 15.38 0.10 -8.21
CA GLN A 140 15.95 -0.40 -9.46
C GLN A 140 16.06 -1.93 -9.42
N GLU A 141 16.52 -2.47 -8.30
CA GLU A 141 16.59 -3.93 -8.09
C GLU A 141 15.20 -4.58 -8.15
N ASP A 142 14.16 -3.94 -7.63
CA ASP A 142 12.79 -4.46 -7.68
C ASP A 142 12.33 -4.65 -9.13
N VAL A 143 12.52 -3.64 -9.99
CA VAL A 143 12.14 -3.72 -11.40
C VAL A 143 12.94 -4.80 -12.13
N GLU A 144 14.25 -4.90 -11.86
CA GLU A 144 15.08 -5.95 -12.43
C GLU A 144 14.66 -7.36 -11.99
N ARG A 145 14.28 -7.51 -10.71
CA ARG A 145 13.73 -8.77 -10.19
C ARG A 145 12.38 -9.10 -10.82
N ASP A 146 11.52 -8.12 -11.05
CA ASP A 146 10.22 -8.29 -11.71
C ASP A 146 10.40 -8.70 -13.19
N ASP A 147 11.38 -8.13 -13.89
CA ASP A 147 11.72 -8.52 -15.27
C ASP A 147 12.22 -9.98 -15.33
N VAL A 148 13.12 -10.36 -14.41
CA VAL A 148 13.61 -11.74 -14.30
C VAL A 148 12.47 -12.70 -13.96
N LEU A 149 11.58 -12.32 -13.04
CA LEU A 149 10.42 -13.13 -12.68
C LEU A 149 9.50 -13.33 -13.88
N THR A 150 9.21 -12.26 -14.62
CA THR A 150 8.38 -12.30 -15.84
C THR A 150 8.98 -13.23 -16.89
N GLN A 151 10.29 -13.15 -17.13
CA GLN A 151 10.98 -14.05 -18.05
C GLN A 151 10.89 -15.51 -17.60
N LYS A 152 11.09 -15.78 -16.30
CA LYS A 152 10.96 -17.13 -15.74
C LYS A 152 9.54 -17.68 -15.91
N ILE A 153 8.52 -16.89 -15.61
CA ILE A 153 7.12 -17.29 -15.81
C ILE A 153 6.88 -17.66 -17.28
N ASN A 154 7.39 -16.88 -18.23
CA ASN A 154 7.25 -17.17 -19.66
C ASN A 154 7.98 -18.47 -20.07
N ILE A 155 9.18 -18.72 -19.54
CA ILE A 155 9.93 -19.96 -19.78
C ILE A 155 9.14 -21.18 -19.27
N TYR A 156 8.48 -21.05 -18.12
CA TYR A 156 7.64 -22.10 -17.54
C TYR A 156 6.20 -22.09 -18.06
N GLY A 157 5.90 -21.38 -19.16
CA GLY A 157 4.56 -21.33 -19.75
C GLY A 157 4.03 -22.69 -20.27
N TRP A 158 4.89 -23.70 -20.37
CA TRP A 158 4.51 -25.07 -20.71
C TRP A 158 3.99 -25.89 -19.52
N VAL A 159 4.15 -25.39 -18.29
CA VAL A 159 3.74 -26.10 -17.07
C VAL A 159 2.21 -26.19 -17.04
N LYS A 160 1.71 -27.39 -16.74
CA LYS A 160 0.28 -27.71 -16.61
C LYS A 160 -0.01 -28.12 -15.17
N GLU A 161 -1.29 -28.16 -14.81
CA GLU A 161 -1.77 -28.57 -13.49
C GLU A 161 -1.24 -29.97 -13.09
N GLU A 162 -1.16 -30.89 -14.06
CA GLU A 162 -0.66 -32.26 -13.88
C GLU A 162 0.83 -32.33 -13.48
N HIS A 163 1.63 -31.33 -13.85
CA HIS A 163 3.05 -31.25 -13.46
C HIS A 163 3.24 -30.71 -12.04
N LEU A 164 2.19 -30.18 -11.41
CA LEU A 164 2.20 -29.54 -10.09
C LEU A 164 1.38 -30.32 -9.06
N ASP A 165 1.00 -31.57 -9.36
CA ASP A 165 0.14 -32.41 -8.54
C ASP A 165 -1.24 -31.78 -8.23
N ILE A 166 -1.71 -30.89 -9.12
CA ILE A 166 -3.02 -30.24 -8.99
C ILE A 166 -4.05 -31.10 -9.72
N ALA A 167 -5.06 -31.57 -8.99
CA ALA A 167 -6.15 -32.34 -9.57
C ALA A 167 -6.91 -31.52 -10.63
N PRO A 168 -7.28 -32.13 -11.79
CA PRO A 168 -7.95 -31.42 -12.86
C PRO A 168 -9.29 -30.85 -12.36
N VAL A 169 -9.42 -29.54 -12.45
CA VAL A 169 -10.66 -28.86 -12.09
C VAL A 169 -11.72 -29.03 -13.18
N GLY A 170 -12.94 -29.37 -12.74
CA GLY A 170 -14.13 -29.33 -13.60
C GLY A 170 -14.45 -27.92 -14.09
N GLU A 171 -15.47 -27.80 -14.94
CA GLU A 171 -15.81 -26.55 -15.63
C GLU A 171 -16.07 -25.35 -14.68
N SER A 172 -16.71 -25.61 -13.53
CA SER A 172 -16.90 -24.63 -12.46
C SER A 172 -15.59 -24.14 -11.86
N GLY A 173 -14.64 -25.05 -11.60
CA GLY A 173 -13.32 -24.71 -11.06
C GLY A 173 -12.47 -23.88 -12.03
N ARG A 174 -12.59 -24.12 -13.35
CA ARG A 174 -11.94 -23.28 -14.38
C ARG A 174 -12.48 -21.85 -14.43
N ARG A 175 -13.76 -21.64 -14.09
CA ARG A 175 -14.31 -20.27 -13.93
C ARG A 175 -13.71 -19.59 -12.70
N PHE A 176 -13.59 -20.28 -11.58
CA PHE A 176 -12.91 -19.75 -10.39
C PHE A 176 -11.45 -19.40 -10.66
N LEU A 177 -10.69 -20.25 -11.35
CA LEU A 177 -9.29 -19.95 -11.72
C LEU A 177 -9.18 -18.72 -12.63
N ARG A 178 -10.08 -18.58 -13.61
CA ARG A 178 -10.11 -17.38 -14.45
C ARG A 178 -10.48 -16.13 -13.67
N LEU A 179 -11.44 -16.21 -12.75
CA LEU A 179 -11.79 -15.09 -11.86
C LEU A 179 -10.62 -14.74 -10.94
N ALA A 180 -9.92 -15.72 -10.40
CA ALA A 180 -8.72 -15.51 -9.58
C ALA A 180 -7.61 -14.84 -10.39
N GLN A 181 -7.34 -15.32 -11.61
CA GLN A 181 -6.39 -14.71 -12.54
C GLN A 181 -6.77 -13.25 -12.85
N GLN A 182 -8.04 -13.01 -13.21
CA GLN A 182 -8.55 -11.67 -13.51
C GLN A 182 -8.49 -10.74 -12.29
N GLY A 183 -8.83 -11.22 -11.09
CA GLY A 183 -8.73 -10.47 -9.86
C GLY A 183 -7.28 -10.08 -9.55
N TRP A 184 -6.34 -10.98 -9.81
CA TRP A 184 -4.90 -10.72 -9.67
C TRP A 184 -4.43 -9.65 -10.66
N PHE A 185 -4.86 -9.73 -11.93
CA PHE A 185 -4.55 -8.70 -12.94
C PHE A 185 -5.23 -7.36 -12.68
N HIS A 186 -6.46 -7.35 -12.17
CA HIS A 186 -7.17 -6.13 -11.80
C HIS A 186 -6.52 -5.45 -10.60
N TRP A 187 -6.05 -6.21 -9.61
CA TRP A 187 -5.30 -5.66 -8.48
C TRP A 187 -3.94 -5.08 -8.92
N LEU A 188 -3.28 -5.68 -9.91
CA LEU A 188 -2.06 -5.14 -10.53
C LEU A 188 -2.32 -3.92 -11.43
N GLY A 189 -3.48 -3.83 -12.09
CA GLY A 189 -3.81 -2.79 -13.06
C GLY A 189 -4.56 -1.57 -12.50
N SER A 190 -5.30 -1.71 -11.39
CA SER A 190 -6.09 -0.63 -10.79
C SER A 190 -5.34 0.24 -9.79
N ASN A 191 -4.07 -0.08 -9.50
CA ASN A 191 -3.17 0.80 -8.74
C ASN A 191 -2.34 1.75 -9.63
N GLY A 192 -2.55 1.73 -10.95
CA GLY A 192 -1.87 2.62 -11.92
C GLY A 192 -2.48 4.00 -12.06
#